data_AF-A0A4Y2DG69-F1
#
_entry.id   AF-A0A4Y2DG69-F1
#
_cell.length_a   1.000
_cell.length_b   1.000
_cell.length_c   1.000
_cell.angle_alpha   90.00
_cell.angle_beta   90.00
_cell.angle_gamma   90.00
#
_symmetry.space_group_name_H-M   'P 1'
#
loop_
_entity.id
_entity.type
_entity.pdbx_description
1 polymer ?
#
loop_
_entity_poly.entity_id
_entity_poly.type
_entity_poly.pdbx_seq_one_letter_code
_entity_poly.pdbx_strand_id
1 'polypeptide(L)'
;SLERIGQNEQAPYHAVFCFHYTTHKTLHIGPNLTEERLCKAEKRMKRGRIHQMLQIIWMHIDCRQHHCTKDASEALRLIWCSVPDAYISFKEIKRAFRGIFRAEELKNIYDFYAEAVGEFSESIQPRSLQHLCRSIIRSILRENQIWIPEGLRQTCLPKAI
;
A
#
# COMPACT_ATOMS: atom_id res chain seq x y z
N SER A 1 9.31 40.76 -21.66
CA SER A 1 8.03 40.91 -20.94
C SER A 1 7.26 39.61 -21.12
N LEU A 2 6.98 38.79 -20.09
CA LEU A 2 6.00 39.06 -19.01
C LEU A 2 4.67 39.51 -19.63
N GLU A 3 3.50 38.91 -19.49
CA GLU A 3 2.91 38.01 -18.51
C GLU A 3 1.55 37.56 -19.08
N ARG A 4 1.18 36.28 -18.91
CA ARG A 4 -0.04 35.88 -18.18
C ARG A 4 -0.17 34.35 -18.15
N ILE A 5 0.36 33.82 -17.05
CA ILE A 5 -0.05 32.59 -16.38
C ILE A 5 -1.40 32.86 -15.71
N GLY A 6 -2.28 31.86 -15.64
CA GLY A 6 -3.40 31.90 -14.70
C GLY A 6 -4.52 30.91 -14.97
N GLN A 7 -4.45 29.77 -14.26
CA GLN A 7 -5.60 29.02 -13.73
C GLN A 7 -6.33 28.05 -14.68
N ASN A 8 -5.96 26.76 -14.58
CA ASN A 8 -6.88 25.79 -13.99
C ASN A 8 -6.09 24.57 -13.46
N GLU A 9 -5.64 24.72 -12.22
CA GLU A 9 -4.82 23.77 -11.47
C GLU A 9 -5.74 23.04 -10.47
N GLN A 10 -6.44 22.02 -10.96
CA GLN A 10 -7.18 21.03 -10.17
C GLN A 10 -7.06 19.71 -10.95
N ALA A 11 -6.42 18.64 -10.50
CA ALA A 11 -6.26 18.16 -9.14
C ALA A 11 -5.08 17.18 -9.01
N PRO A 12 -4.05 17.48 -8.19
CA PRO A 12 -3.13 16.48 -7.66
C PRO A 12 -3.65 15.83 -6.36
N TYR A 13 -4.91 16.03 -5.98
CA TYR A 13 -5.45 15.67 -4.66
C TYR A 13 -6.07 14.26 -4.56
N HIS A 14 -6.09 13.48 -5.65
CA HIS A 14 -6.74 12.16 -5.65
C HIS A 14 -5.97 11.06 -4.89
N ALA A 15 -4.63 11.12 -4.82
CA ALA A 15 -3.84 10.07 -4.17
C ALA A 15 -3.94 10.08 -2.62
N VAL A 16 -4.18 11.26 -2.03
CA VAL A 16 -4.28 11.41 -0.56
C VAL A 16 -5.69 11.01 -0.07
N PHE A 17 -6.70 11.04 -0.94
CA PHE A 17 -8.07 10.66 -0.59
C PHE A 17 -8.24 9.15 -0.38
N CYS A 18 -7.40 8.30 -0.99
CA CYS A 18 -7.45 6.85 -0.81
C CYS A 18 -7.09 6.38 0.62
N PHE A 19 -6.34 7.16 1.38
CA PHE A 19 -5.97 6.78 2.76
C PHE A 19 -7.08 7.09 3.77
N HIS A 20 -7.93 8.08 3.49
CA HIS A 20 -9.00 8.49 4.41
C HIS A 20 -10.35 7.83 4.05
N TYR A 21 -10.64 7.61 2.76
CA TYR A 21 -11.90 7.01 2.34
C TYR A 21 -12.01 5.51 2.70
N THR A 22 -10.88 4.82 2.87
CA THR A 22 -10.80 3.40 3.24
C THR A 22 -11.06 3.11 4.72
N THR A 23 -11.07 4.12 5.60
CA THR A 23 -11.26 3.93 7.04
C THR A 23 -12.69 4.17 7.54
N HIS A 24 -13.50 4.97 6.84
CA HIS A 24 -14.83 5.36 7.34
C HIS A 24 -16.04 4.59 6.76
N LYS A 25 -15.91 3.89 5.63
CA LYS A 25 -17.04 3.18 4.98
C LYS A 25 -16.98 1.64 5.01
N THR A 26 -15.90 1.05 5.52
CA THR A 26 -15.57 -0.38 5.36
C THR A 26 -16.16 -1.33 6.42
N LEU A 27 -17.03 -0.86 7.32
CA LEU A 27 -17.55 -1.70 8.42
C LEU A 27 -18.81 -2.52 8.12
N HIS A 28 -19.48 -2.34 6.96
CA HIS A 28 -20.80 -2.97 6.76
C HIS A 28 -20.89 -4.08 5.70
N ILE A 29 -19.87 -4.29 4.86
CA ILE A 29 -19.91 -5.36 3.83
C ILE A 29 -18.54 -6.04 3.72
N GLY A 30 -17.96 -6.40 4.86
CA GLY A 30 -16.68 -7.10 4.95
C GLY A 30 -16.83 -8.57 5.32
N PRO A 31 -15.83 -9.42 4.99
CA PRO A 31 -15.77 -10.80 5.48
C PRO A 31 -15.89 -10.81 7.01
N ASN A 32 -16.32 -11.93 7.60
CA ASN A 32 -16.58 -12.09 9.05
C ASN A 32 -15.29 -11.91 9.89
N LEU A 33 -14.85 -10.65 9.97
CA LEU A 33 -13.71 -10.09 10.68
C LEU A 33 -14.23 -9.60 12.02
N THR A 34 -14.73 -10.53 12.83
CA THR A 34 -15.17 -10.22 14.19
C THR A 34 -14.01 -9.63 14.99
N GLU A 35 -14.31 -8.68 15.88
CA GLU A 35 -13.33 -8.05 16.76
C GLU A 35 -12.47 -9.08 17.53
N GLU A 36 -13.07 -10.19 17.95
CA GLU A 36 -12.36 -11.30 18.62
C GLU A 36 -11.26 -11.93 17.75
N ARG A 37 -11.49 -12.04 16.44
CA ARG A 37 -10.55 -12.64 15.48
C ARG A 37 -9.40 -11.68 15.16
N LEU A 38 -9.70 -10.39 15.06
CA LEU A 38 -8.67 -9.33 14.95
C LEU A 38 -7.81 -9.26 16.21
N CYS A 39 -8.43 -9.33 17.40
CA CYS A 39 -7.72 -9.34 18.68
C CYS A 39 -6.76 -10.55 18.80
N LYS A 40 -7.13 -11.73 18.29
CA LYS A 40 -6.24 -12.90 18.23
C LYS A 40 -5.04 -12.69 17.30
N ALA A 41 -5.21 -11.98 16.18
CA ALA A 41 -4.11 -11.61 15.30
C ALA A 41 -3.19 -10.57 15.95
N GLU A 42 -3.74 -9.56 16.63
CA GLU A 42 -3.00 -8.51 17.34
C GLU A 42 -2.10 -9.05 18.45
N LYS A 43 -2.50 -10.15 19.11
CA LYS A 43 -1.65 -10.85 20.09
C LYS A 43 -0.37 -11.46 19.48
N ARG A 44 -0.30 -11.60 18.15
CA ARG A 44 0.75 -12.36 17.43
C ARG A 44 1.54 -11.54 16.42
N MET A 45 1.12 -10.30 16.15
CA MET A 45 1.81 -9.39 15.23
C MET A 45 1.46 -7.93 15.52
N LYS A 46 2.31 -7.02 15.06
CA LYS A 46 2.08 -5.57 15.23
C LYS A 46 0.78 -5.16 14.52
N ARG A 47 -0.01 -4.30 15.15
CA ARG A 47 -1.27 -3.76 14.61
C ARG A 47 -1.12 -3.17 13.20
N GLY A 48 -0.02 -2.44 12.95
CA GLY A 48 0.27 -1.89 11.61
C GLY A 48 0.39 -2.95 10.52
N ARG A 49 0.92 -4.14 10.86
CA ARG A 49 1.05 -5.25 9.92
C ARG A 49 -0.29 -5.89 9.57
N ILE A 50 -1.21 -5.94 10.54
CA ILE A 50 -2.59 -6.40 10.32
C ILE A 50 -3.32 -5.44 9.41
N HIS A 51 -3.22 -4.13 9.67
CA HIS A 51 -3.84 -3.11 8.82
C HIS A 51 -3.37 -3.21 7.36
N GLN A 52 -2.08 -3.44 7.14
CA GLN A 52 -1.53 -3.67 5.81
C GLN A 52 -2.15 -4.89 5.11
N MET A 53 -2.26 -6.02 5.81
CA MET A 53 -2.91 -7.20 5.24
C MET A 53 -4.39 -6.97 4.95
N LEU A 54 -5.09 -6.25 5.84
CA LEU A 54 -6.48 -5.88 5.63
C LEU A 54 -6.63 -4.98 4.41
N GLN A 55 -5.73 -4.01 4.19
CA GLN A 55 -5.75 -3.16 2.99
C GLN A 55 -5.67 -4.01 1.70
N ILE A 56 -4.78 -5.00 1.67
CA ILE A 56 -4.67 -5.93 0.53
C ILE A 56 -5.98 -6.70 0.31
N ILE A 57 -6.53 -7.28 1.39
CA ILE A 57 -7.77 -8.06 1.35
C ILE A 57 -8.93 -7.19 0.83
N TRP A 58 -9.06 -5.97 1.36
CA TRP A 58 -10.10 -5.03 0.97
C TRP A 58 -9.98 -4.62 -0.49
N MET A 59 -8.78 -4.26 -0.94
CA MET A 59 -8.56 -3.92 -2.34
C MET A 59 -8.90 -5.09 -3.28
N HIS A 60 -8.57 -6.32 -2.89
CA HIS A 60 -8.93 -7.50 -3.69
C HIS A 60 -10.44 -7.72 -3.78
N ILE A 61 -11.16 -7.56 -2.67
CA ILE A 61 -12.61 -7.75 -2.63
C ILE A 61 -13.30 -6.65 -3.44
N ASP A 62 -12.93 -5.39 -3.20
CA ASP A 62 -13.47 -4.22 -3.88
C ASP A 62 -13.25 -4.29 -5.39
N CYS A 63 -12.03 -4.66 -5.83
CA CYS A 63 -11.74 -4.74 -7.26
C CYS A 63 -12.48 -5.87 -7.98
N ARG A 64 -12.78 -6.98 -7.28
CA ARG A 64 -13.61 -8.05 -7.84
C ARG A 64 -15.07 -7.63 -7.96
N GLN A 65 -15.59 -6.87 -7.00
CA GLN A 65 -16.96 -6.36 -7.03
C GLN A 65 -17.16 -5.32 -8.14
N HIS A 66 -16.16 -4.47 -8.35
CA HIS A 66 -16.22 -3.36 -9.32
C HIS A 66 -15.54 -3.66 -10.66
N HIS A 67 -15.01 -4.87 -10.85
CA HIS A 67 -14.31 -5.29 -12.07
C HIS A 67 -13.12 -4.37 -12.48
N CYS A 68 -12.44 -3.76 -11.51
CA CYS A 68 -11.37 -2.77 -11.72
C CYS A 68 -9.96 -3.29 -11.37
N THR A 69 -9.70 -4.57 -11.59
CA THR A 69 -8.47 -5.26 -11.14
C THR A 69 -7.16 -4.55 -11.53
N LYS A 70 -7.08 -3.97 -12.74
CA LYS A 70 -5.85 -3.29 -13.20
C LYS A 70 -5.58 -2.02 -12.42
N ASP A 71 -6.60 -1.17 -12.24
CA ASP A 71 -6.48 0.09 -11.50
C ASP A 71 -6.21 -0.18 -10.02
N ALA A 72 -6.86 -1.20 -9.44
CA ALA A 72 -6.61 -1.63 -8.08
C ALA A 72 -5.18 -2.17 -7.90
N SER A 73 -4.68 -2.97 -8.84
CA SER A 73 -3.29 -3.47 -8.83
C SER A 73 -2.29 -2.32 -8.92
N GLU A 74 -2.52 -1.34 -9.80
CA GLU A 74 -1.71 -0.15 -9.93
C GLU A 74 -1.70 0.68 -8.63
N ALA A 75 -2.87 0.94 -8.06
CA ALA A 75 -3.01 1.65 -6.80
C ALA A 75 -2.29 0.90 -5.67
N LEU A 76 -2.41 -0.42 -5.61
CA LEU A 76 -1.75 -1.25 -4.61
C LEU A 76 -0.24 -1.13 -4.74
N ARG A 77 0.29 -1.20 -5.97
CA ARG A 77 1.72 -1.01 -6.25
C ARG A 77 2.19 0.34 -5.75
N LEU A 78 1.47 1.42 -6.04
CA LEU A 78 1.84 2.78 -5.63
C LEU A 78 1.82 2.95 -4.10
N ILE A 79 0.78 2.44 -3.43
CA ILE A 79 0.70 2.42 -1.96
C ILE A 79 1.91 1.64 -1.41
N TRP A 80 2.17 0.44 -1.94
CA TRP A 80 3.25 -0.41 -1.46
C TRP A 80 4.64 0.16 -1.77
N CYS A 81 4.78 1.01 -2.79
CA CYS A 81 6.00 1.77 -3.09
C CYS A 81 6.28 2.90 -2.07
N SER A 82 5.31 3.28 -1.26
CA SER A 82 5.45 4.29 -0.21
C SER A 82 5.79 3.70 1.17
N VAL A 83 5.60 2.40 1.35
CA VAL A 83 5.79 1.71 2.62
C VAL A 83 7.20 1.10 2.70
N PRO A 84 8.00 1.40 3.74
CA PRO A 84 9.35 0.85 3.90
C PRO A 84 9.35 -0.59 4.41
N ASP A 85 8.21 -1.09 4.89
CA ASP A 85 8.09 -2.41 5.49
C ASP A 85 8.39 -3.55 4.50
N ALA A 86 8.87 -4.65 5.06
CA ALA A 86 9.11 -5.91 4.38
C ALA A 86 7.86 -6.37 3.60
N TYR A 87 8.06 -7.11 2.51
CA TYR A 87 6.95 -7.72 1.78
C TYR A 87 6.13 -8.63 2.70
N ILE A 88 4.81 -8.68 2.49
CA ILE A 88 3.95 -9.65 3.17
C ILE A 88 4.17 -11.00 2.50
N SER A 89 4.48 -12.01 3.29
CA SER A 89 4.65 -13.36 2.77
C SER A 89 3.33 -14.13 2.79
N PHE A 90 3.21 -15.15 1.93
CA PHE A 90 2.03 -16.00 1.92
C PHE A 90 1.83 -16.72 3.28
N LYS A 91 2.92 -17.14 3.92
CA LYS A 91 2.86 -17.77 5.25
C LYS A 91 2.30 -16.80 6.30
N GLU A 92 2.64 -15.52 6.20
CA GLU A 92 2.20 -14.49 7.14
C GLU A 92 0.69 -14.24 7.02
N ILE A 93 0.19 -13.97 5.80
CA ILE A 93 -1.24 -13.74 5.56
C ILE A 93 -2.08 -15.00 5.86
N LYS A 94 -1.58 -16.19 5.47
CA LYS A 94 -2.24 -17.46 5.77
C LYS A 94 -2.32 -17.70 7.27
N ARG A 95 -1.27 -17.39 8.04
CA ARG A 95 -1.28 -17.55 9.50
C ARG A 95 -2.23 -16.56 10.17
N ALA A 96 -2.30 -15.33 9.69
CA ALA A 96 -3.13 -14.28 10.24
C ALA A 96 -4.63 -14.55 10.05
N PHE A 97 -5.02 -15.04 8.87
CA PHE A 97 -6.42 -15.17 8.48
C PHE A 97 -6.88 -16.62 8.30
N ARG A 98 -6.14 -17.59 8.85
CA ARG A 98 -6.55 -19.00 8.87
C ARG A 98 -7.90 -19.14 9.58
N GLY A 99 -8.86 -19.80 8.94
CA GLY A 99 -10.20 -20.01 9.49
C GLY A 99 -11.15 -18.80 9.34
N ILE A 100 -10.67 -17.72 8.73
CA ILE A 100 -11.52 -16.61 8.25
C ILE A 100 -11.86 -16.83 6.79
N PHE A 101 -10.83 -17.10 5.97
CA PHE A 101 -10.97 -17.40 4.55
C PHE A 101 -10.57 -18.84 4.26
N ARG A 102 -11.08 -19.37 3.14
CA ARG A 102 -10.60 -20.65 2.58
C ARG A 102 -9.18 -20.51 2.07
N ALA A 103 -8.48 -21.64 1.94
CA ALA A 103 -7.09 -21.64 1.52
C ALA A 103 -6.92 -21.11 0.08
N GLU A 104 -7.87 -21.42 -0.81
CA GLU A 104 -7.89 -20.95 -2.19
C GLU A 104 -8.13 -19.44 -2.26
N GLU A 105 -9.02 -18.90 -1.43
CA GLU A 105 -9.29 -17.47 -1.35
C GLU A 105 -8.05 -16.70 -0.88
N LEU A 106 -7.37 -17.18 0.16
CA LEU A 106 -6.11 -16.58 0.63
C LEU A 106 -5.03 -16.61 -0.43
N LYS A 107 -4.96 -17.68 -1.22
CA LYS A 107 -4.00 -17.78 -2.31
C LYS A 107 -4.32 -16.76 -3.41
N ASN A 108 -5.58 -16.63 -3.82
CA ASN A 108 -6.00 -15.62 -4.80
C ASN A 108 -5.73 -14.18 -4.34
N ILE A 109 -5.96 -13.88 -3.07
CA ILE A 109 -5.66 -12.56 -2.48
C ILE A 109 -4.15 -12.30 -2.50
N TYR A 110 -3.36 -13.31 -2.12
CA TYR A 110 -1.90 -13.20 -2.12
C TYR A 110 -1.33 -13.05 -3.52
N ASP A 111 -1.82 -13.82 -4.49
CA ASP A 111 -1.34 -13.76 -5.88
C ASP A 111 -1.63 -12.38 -6.49
N PHE A 112 -2.81 -11.80 -6.22
CA PHE A 112 -3.12 -10.42 -6.60
C PHE A 112 -2.11 -9.42 -6.02
N TYR A 113 -1.78 -9.55 -4.73
CA TYR A 113 -0.78 -8.70 -4.09
C TYR A 113 0.60 -8.87 -4.70
N ALA A 114 1.06 -10.11 -4.82
CA ALA A 114 2.39 -10.46 -5.29
C ALA A 114 2.61 -10.02 -6.75
N GLU A 115 1.58 -10.15 -7.60
CA GLU A 115 1.57 -9.62 -8.95
C GLU A 115 1.68 -8.08 -8.96
N ALA A 116 0.89 -7.39 -8.13
CA ALA A 116 0.93 -5.92 -8.05
C ALA A 116 2.30 -5.38 -7.63
N VAL A 117 2.96 -6.05 -6.68
CA VAL A 117 4.26 -5.60 -6.14
C VAL A 117 5.46 -6.18 -6.88
N GLY A 118 5.24 -7.13 -7.79
CA GLY A 118 6.28 -7.80 -8.58
C GLY A 118 7.16 -8.76 -7.76
N GLU A 119 6.70 -9.23 -6.60
CA GLU A 119 7.50 -10.03 -5.67
C GLU A 119 6.69 -11.17 -5.06
N PHE A 120 7.22 -12.38 -5.19
CA PHE A 120 6.63 -13.61 -4.66
C PHE A 120 7.59 -14.24 -3.65
N SER A 121 7.13 -14.40 -2.41
CA SER A 121 7.93 -15.08 -1.39
C SER A 121 7.09 -15.84 -0.39
N GLU A 122 7.52 -17.07 -0.11
CA GLU A 122 6.97 -17.86 0.98
C GLU A 122 7.36 -17.34 2.36
N SER A 123 8.48 -16.63 2.47
CA SER A 123 9.02 -16.08 3.72
C SER A 123 9.05 -14.55 3.68
N ILE A 124 9.22 -13.95 4.85
CA ILE A 124 9.30 -12.49 4.95
C ILE A 124 10.61 -12.05 4.31
N GLN A 125 10.53 -11.22 3.28
CA GLN A 125 11.70 -10.65 2.61
C GLN A 125 11.79 -9.15 2.89
N PRO A 126 12.97 -8.66 3.30
CA PRO A 126 13.19 -7.22 3.42
C PRO A 126 13.10 -6.56 2.04
N ARG A 127 12.89 -5.25 2.04
CA ARG A 127 12.96 -4.45 0.82
C ARG A 127 14.41 -4.31 0.35
N SER A 128 14.57 -4.06 -0.95
CA SER A 128 15.87 -3.69 -1.48
C SER A 128 16.38 -2.42 -0.78
N LEU A 129 17.72 -2.32 -0.64
CA LEU A 129 18.35 -1.12 -0.09
C LEU A 129 17.91 0.13 -0.85
N GLN A 130 17.77 0.03 -2.18
CA GLN A 130 17.31 1.13 -3.02
C GLN A 130 15.92 1.64 -2.62
N HIS A 131 14.98 0.74 -2.30
CA HIS A 131 13.64 1.12 -1.85
C HIS A 131 13.65 1.77 -0.47
N LEU A 132 14.47 1.24 0.45
CA LEU A 132 14.65 1.83 1.78
C LEU A 132 15.23 3.23 1.67
N CYS A 133 16.28 3.43 0.88
CA CYS A 133 16.87 4.74 0.62
C CYS A 133 15.85 5.72 0.04
N ARG A 134 15.04 5.31 -0.95
CA ARG A 134 13.97 6.16 -1.50
C ARG A 134 12.95 6.57 -0.44
N SER A 135 12.57 5.64 0.44
CA SER A 135 11.60 5.90 1.51
C SER A 135 12.15 6.92 2.52
N ILE A 136 13.42 6.76 2.92
CA ILE A 136 14.12 7.70 3.81
C ILE A 136 14.22 9.09 3.17
N ILE A 137 14.67 9.17 1.91
CA ILE A 137 14.78 10.46 1.19
C ILE A 137 13.42 11.16 1.15
N ARG A 138 12.34 10.46 0.80
CA ARG A 138 10.99 11.04 0.80
C ARG A 138 10.55 11.52 2.18
N SER A 139 10.87 10.77 3.24
CA SER A 139 10.54 11.16 4.63
C SER A 139 11.25 12.47 4.99
N ILE A 140 12.56 12.54 4.76
CA ILE A 140 13.37 13.72 5.03
C ILE A 140 12.84 14.93 4.25
N LEU A 141 12.59 14.80 2.95
CA LEU A 141 12.06 15.90 2.14
C LEU A 141 10.70 16.38 2.68
N ARG A 142 9.80 15.45 3.03
CA ARG A 142 8.50 15.76 3.61
C ARG A 142 8.62 16.47 4.98
N GLU A 143 9.49 15.98 5.85
CA GLU A 143 9.72 16.55 7.19
C GLU A 143 10.26 17.99 7.10
N ASN A 144 11.07 18.26 6.09
CA ASN A 144 11.58 19.61 5.78
C ASN A 144 10.61 20.45 4.94
N GLN A 145 9.39 19.96 4.68
CA GLN A 145 8.37 20.62 3.85
C GLN A 145 8.84 20.95 2.43
N ILE A 146 9.80 20.18 1.91
CA ILE A 146 10.35 20.35 0.56
C ILE A 146 9.55 19.47 -0.39
N TRP A 147 9.02 20.08 -1.46
CA TRP A 147 8.37 19.33 -2.53
C TRP A 147 9.37 18.39 -3.21
N ILE A 148 9.00 17.12 -3.43
CA ILE A 148 9.94 16.07 -3.86
C ILE A 148 10.74 16.47 -5.12
N PRO A 149 10.13 16.97 -6.21
CA PRO A 149 10.89 17.42 -7.38
C PRO A 149 11.88 18.55 -7.09
N GLU A 150 11.55 19.45 -6.16
CA GLU A 150 12.47 20.50 -5.73
C GLU A 150 13.63 19.93 -4.92
N GLY A 151 13.32 19.09 -3.93
CA GLY A 151 14.33 18.43 -3.11
C GLY A 151 15.31 17.61 -3.94
N LEU A 152 14.83 16.88 -4.95
CA LEU A 152 15.68 16.10 -5.84
C LEU A 152 16.58 16.98 -6.72
N ARG A 153 16.16 18.18 -7.11
CA ARG A 153 17.01 19.14 -7.83
C ARG A 153 18.14 19.67 -6.95
N GLN A 154 17.90 19.77 -5.65
CA GLN A 154 18.90 20.20 -4.67
C GLN A 154 19.84 19.08 -4.24
N THR A 155 19.38 17.82 -4.31
CA THR A 155 20.30 16.69 -4.19
C THR A 155 21.21 16.70 -5.42
N CYS A 156 22.52 16.84 -5.24
CA CYS A 156 23.52 16.76 -6.32
C CYS A 156 23.64 15.33 -6.92
N LEU A 157 22.55 14.58 -6.94
CA LEU A 157 22.47 13.24 -7.50
C LEU A 157 22.48 13.34 -9.02
N PRO A 158 23.23 12.46 -9.70
CA PRO A 158 23.22 12.42 -11.15
C PRO A 158 21.81 12.07 -11.64
N LYS A 159 21.39 12.74 -12.72
CA LYS A 159 20.19 12.32 -13.46
C LYS A 159 20.47 10.92 -14.01
N ALA A 160 19.50 10.02 -13.89
CA ALA A 160 19.63 8.66 -14.42
C ALA A 160 20.03 8.72 -15.90
N ILE A 161 20.99 7.88 -16.27
CA ILE A 161 21.53 7.72 -17.62
C ILE A 161 20.52 6.97 -18.48
#